data_AF-A0A5B0M516-F1
#
_entry.id   AF-A0A5B0M516-F1
#
_cell.length_a   1.000
_cell.length_b   1.000
_cell.length_c   1.000
_cell.angle_alpha   90.00
_cell.angle_beta   90.00
_cell.angle_gamma   90.00
#
_symmetry.space_group_name_H-M   'P 1'
#
loop_
_entity.id
_entity.type
_entity.pdbx_description
1 polymer ?
#
loop_
_entity_poly.entity_id
_entity_poly.type
_entity_poly.pdbx_seq_one_letter_code
_entity_poly.pdbx_strand_id
1 'polypeptide(L)'
;MAPETVQQTLDGQSARTKAVMYALSMTFKDCSIFVRLPVLPSHTNPNLNPTTSTLLLSPAPEARLPQRTQVKIIDLDLKPISRLHKYFKADRTSFSDFITLLLRSPQSPPVTCLELCNSTASW
;
A
#
# COMPACT_ATOMS: atom_id res chain seq x y z
N MET A 1 2.93 17.42 15.18
CA MET A 1 3.47 16.97 16.48
C MET A 1 2.72 15.71 16.91
N ALA A 2 3.19 14.51 16.51
CA ALA A 2 2.77 13.21 17.07
C ALA A 2 3.65 12.00 16.61
N PRO A 3 4.98 11.99 16.75
CA PRO A 3 5.75 10.74 16.59
C PRO A 3 6.25 10.13 17.93
N GLU A 4 6.24 10.87 19.04
CA GLU A 4 6.90 10.44 20.29
C GLU A 4 6.09 9.43 21.13
N THR A 5 4.77 9.33 20.90
CA THR A 5 3.87 8.54 21.78
C THR A 5 3.95 7.03 21.55
N VAL A 6 4.47 6.56 20.41
CA VAL A 6 4.48 5.13 20.05
C VAL A 6 5.71 4.40 20.58
N GLN A 7 6.87 5.06 20.63
CA GLN A 7 8.11 4.44 21.13
C GLN A 7 8.01 4.12 22.64
N GLN A 8 7.43 5.04 23.43
CA GLN A 8 7.33 4.89 24.89
C GLN A 8 6.40 3.75 25.35
N THR A 9 5.47 3.28 24.51
CA THR A 9 4.51 2.23 24.91
C THR A 9 5.07 0.82 24.81
N LEU A 10 6.14 0.60 24.05
CA LEU A 10 6.67 -0.74 23.74
C LEU A 10 7.71 -1.22 24.76
N ASP A 11 8.43 -0.33 25.43
CA ASP A 11 9.55 -0.71 26.31
C ASP A 11 9.09 -1.43 27.59
N GLY A 12 7.85 -1.20 28.04
CA GLY A 12 7.22 -1.91 29.17
C GLY A 12 6.44 -3.18 28.81
N GLN A 13 6.34 -3.55 27.53
CA GLN A 13 5.49 -4.68 27.11
C GLN A 13 6.24 -6.02 27.13
N SER A 14 5.55 -7.08 27.57
CA SER A 14 6.08 -8.44 27.56
C SER A 14 6.46 -8.90 26.14
N ALA A 15 7.45 -9.79 26.04
CA ALA A 15 7.86 -10.37 24.76
C ALA A 15 6.69 -11.06 24.02
N ARG A 16 5.77 -11.68 24.76
CA ARG A 16 4.55 -12.26 24.21
C ARG A 16 3.66 -11.21 23.56
N THR A 17 3.44 -10.07 24.23
CA THR A 17 2.63 -8.97 23.70
C THR A 17 3.27 -8.41 22.42
N LYS A 18 4.58 -8.20 22.42
CA LYS A 18 5.34 -7.76 21.24
C LYS A 18 5.18 -8.73 20.06
N ALA A 19 5.27 -10.04 20.31
CA ALA A 19 5.09 -11.06 19.28
C ALA A 19 3.68 -11.05 18.68
N VAL A 20 2.64 -10.91 19.52
CA VAL A 20 1.25 -10.80 19.07
C VAL A 20 1.03 -9.53 18.26
N MET A 21 1.52 -8.38 18.75
CA MET A 21 1.41 -7.09 18.05
C MET A 21 2.13 -7.11 16.70
N TYR A 22 3.29 -7.76 16.62
CA TYR A 22 3.99 -7.95 15.36
C TYR A 22 3.19 -8.83 14.38
N ALA A 23 2.59 -9.93 14.85
CA ALA A 23 1.75 -10.79 14.01
C ALA A 23 0.50 -10.06 13.48
N LEU A 24 -0.12 -9.20 14.31
CA LEU A 24 -1.20 -8.30 13.87
C LEU A 24 -0.70 -7.31 12.81
N SER A 25 0.45 -6.69 13.02
CA SER A 25 1.07 -5.80 12.03
C SER A 25 1.31 -6.49 10.69
N MET A 26 1.82 -7.74 10.70
CA MET A 26 2.01 -8.52 9.48
C MET A 26 0.69 -8.88 8.79
N THR A 27 -0.39 -9.05 9.54
CA THR A 27 -1.73 -9.28 8.97
C THR A 27 -2.20 -8.04 8.22
N PHE A 28 -2.05 -6.85 8.81
CA PHE A 28 -2.46 -5.61 8.16
C PHE A 28 -1.54 -5.15 7.03
N LYS A 29 -0.24 -5.49 7.07
CA LYS A 29 0.69 -5.20 5.95
C LYS A 29 0.40 -6.03 4.71
N ASP A 30 -0.07 -7.27 4.90
CA ASP A 30 -0.36 -8.21 3.81
C ASP A 30 -1.85 -8.20 3.39
N CYS A 31 -2.69 -7.35 3.99
CA CYS A 31 -4.12 -7.30 3.67
C CYS A 31 -4.39 -6.52 2.38
N SER A 32 -5.59 -6.71 1.80
CA SER A 32 -6.01 -6.04 0.57
C SER A 32 -7.11 -5.01 0.83
N ILE A 33 -7.10 -3.92 0.08
CA ILE A 33 -8.17 -2.92 0.08
C ILE A 33 -9.06 -3.15 -1.14
N PHE A 34 -10.34 -3.42 -0.90
CA PHE A 34 -11.35 -3.60 -1.94
C PHE A 34 -12.22 -2.35 -2.05
N VAL A 35 -12.15 -1.67 -3.19
CA VAL A 35 -12.92 -0.45 -3.46
C VAL A 35 -13.97 -0.74 -4.53
N ARG A 36 -15.24 -0.63 -4.17
CA ARG A 36 -16.36 -0.70 -5.10
C ARG A 36 -16.77 0.70 -5.52
N LEU A 37 -16.53 1.03 -6.79
CA LEU A 37 -16.99 2.27 -7.42
C LEU A 37 -18.31 2.00 -8.17
N PRO A 38 -19.43 2.62 -7.79
CA PRO A 38 -20.67 2.49 -8.55
C PRO A 38 -20.54 3.23 -9.89
N VAL A 39 -20.91 2.57 -10.98
CA VAL A 39 -21.07 3.23 -12.29
C VAL A 39 -22.40 3.97 -12.28
N LEU A 40 -22.37 5.30 -12.39
CA LEU A 40 -23.59 6.06 -12.64
C LEU A 40 -23.93 5.98 -14.12
N PRO A 41 -25.17 5.63 -14.50
CA PRO A 41 -25.59 5.72 -15.89
C PRO A 41 -25.57 7.20 -16.30
N SER A 42 -24.85 7.52 -17.38
CA SER A 42 -24.95 8.82 -18.03
C SER A 42 -26.38 8.99 -18.53
N HIS A 43 -27.10 9.99 -18.01
CA HIS A 43 -28.29 10.52 -18.66
C HIS A 43 -27.85 11.27 -19.93
N THR A 44 -27.42 10.54 -20.95
CA THR A 44 -27.23 11.05 -22.30
C THR A 44 -28.39 10.54 -23.14
N ASN A 45 -29.23 11.49 -23.56
CA ASN A 45 -30.31 11.43 -24.56
C ASN A 45 -30.85 10.04 -24.99
N PRO A 46 -32.17 9.79 -24.94
CA PRO A 46 -32.80 8.49 -25.24
C PRO A 46 -32.68 8.00 -26.70
N ASN A 47 -31.84 8.61 -27.54
CA ASN A 47 -31.71 8.32 -28.98
C ASN A 47 -30.34 7.79 -29.42
N LEU A 48 -29.45 7.41 -28.49
CA LEU A 48 -28.19 6.74 -28.84
C LEU A 48 -28.12 5.35 -28.22
N ASN A 49 -27.82 4.36 -29.06
CA ASN A 49 -27.83 2.93 -28.75
C ASN A 49 -27.05 2.58 -27.45
N PRO A 50 -27.52 1.61 -26.64
CA PRO A 50 -27.05 1.39 -25.27
C PRO A 50 -25.70 0.65 -25.13
N THR A 51 -24.84 0.64 -26.14
CA THR A 51 -23.70 -0.31 -26.19
C THR A 51 -22.35 0.18 -25.64
N THR A 52 -22.25 1.39 -25.09
CA THR A 52 -20.98 1.87 -24.53
C THR A 52 -21.17 2.67 -23.25
N SER A 53 -21.11 1.98 -22.10
CA SER A 53 -20.93 2.61 -20.80
C SER A 53 -19.49 3.12 -20.68
N THR A 54 -19.21 4.31 -21.20
CA THR A 54 -17.93 4.98 -21.00
C THR A 54 -17.84 5.51 -19.57
N LEU A 55 -16.89 4.97 -18.79
CA LEU A 55 -16.48 5.53 -17.51
C LEU A 55 -15.88 6.91 -17.75
N LEU A 56 -16.65 7.97 -17.50
CA LEU A 56 -16.17 9.35 -17.58
C LEU A 56 -15.40 9.66 -16.29
N LEU A 57 -14.09 9.37 -16.29
CA LEU A 57 -13.16 9.77 -15.25
C LEU A 57 -12.82 11.26 -15.44
N SER A 58 -13.74 12.15 -15.08
CA SER A 58 -13.46 13.59 -15.07
C SER A 58 -12.62 13.94 -13.84
N PRO A 59 -11.54 14.75 -13.98
CA PRO A 59 -10.86 15.33 -12.83
C PRO A 59 -11.76 16.44 -12.26
N ALA A 60 -12.75 16.07 -11.44
CA ALA A 60 -13.62 17.04 -10.79
C ALA A 60 -12.96 17.50 -9.47
N PRO A 61 -12.70 18.81 -9.28
CA PRO A 61 -12.12 19.35 -8.05
C PRO A 61 -13.04 19.17 -6.82
N GLU A 62 -14.30 18.78 -7.04
CA GLU A 62 -15.26 18.39 -6.00
C GLU A 62 -16.07 17.15 -6.42
N ALA A 63 -15.42 16.07 -6.83
CA ALA A 63 -16.10 14.79 -7.00
C ALA A 63 -16.64 14.32 -5.64
N ARG A 64 -17.90 14.65 -5.33
CA ARG A 64 -18.63 13.97 -4.25
C ARG A 64 -18.58 12.48 -4.58
N LEU A 65 -17.85 11.71 -3.78
CA LEU A 65 -17.82 10.25 -3.86
C LEU A 65 -19.26 9.77 -4.07
N PRO A 66 -19.54 9.01 -5.15
CA PRO A 66 -20.90 8.59 -5.39
C PRO A 66 -21.40 7.86 -4.14
N GLN A 67 -22.63 8.15 -3.71
CA GLN A 67 -23.27 7.78 -2.42
C GLN A 67 -23.20 6.29 -2.04
N ARG A 68 -22.67 5.43 -2.91
CA ARG A 68 -22.51 3.98 -2.73
C ARG A 68 -21.08 3.48 -2.90
N THR A 69 -20.08 4.37 -2.88
CA THR A 69 -18.69 3.93 -2.85
C THR A 69 -18.47 3.14 -1.56
N GLN A 70 -18.06 1.89 -1.69
CA GLN A 70 -17.83 1.01 -0.55
C GLN A 70 -16.37 0.60 -0.53
N VAL A 71 -15.69 0.90 0.58
CA VAL A 71 -14.33 0.42 0.86
C VAL A 71 -14.42 -0.70 1.88
N LYS A 72 -13.77 -1.81 1.60
CA LYS A 72 -13.60 -2.94 2.53
C LYS A 72 -12.13 -3.29 2.63
N ILE A 73 -11.72 -3.76 3.79
CA ILE A 73 -10.41 -4.41 3.97
C ILE A 73 -10.69 -5.91 4.02
N ILE A 74 -9.95 -6.67 3.22
CA ILE A 74 -10.09 -8.13 3.09
C ILE A 74 -8.74 -8.80 3.34
N ASP A 75 -8.70 -10.13 3.38
CA ASP A 75 -7.50 -10.93 3.68
C ASP A 75 -6.91 -10.68 5.08
N LEU A 76 -7.80 -10.61 6.10
CA LEU A 76 -7.45 -10.32 7.50
C LEU A 76 -7.18 -11.56 8.34
N ASP A 77 -6.71 -12.64 7.71
CA ASP A 77 -6.34 -13.86 8.42
C ASP A 77 -5.08 -13.64 9.26
N LEU A 78 -5.19 -13.91 10.56
CA LEU A 78 -4.08 -13.71 11.48
C LEU A 78 -2.87 -14.54 11.07
N LYS A 79 -1.74 -13.86 10.86
CA LYS A 79 -0.47 -14.53 10.59
C LYS A 79 -0.04 -15.35 11.82
N PRO A 80 0.33 -16.63 11.65
CA PRO A 80 0.66 -17.48 12.78
C PRO A 80 2.00 -17.06 13.41
N ILE A 81 2.02 -16.91 14.73
CA ILE A 81 3.20 -16.50 15.52
C ILE A 81 4.38 -17.47 15.32
N SER A 82 4.11 -18.74 15.05
CA SER A 82 5.16 -19.73 14.75
C SER A 82 6.00 -19.36 13.52
N ARG A 83 5.51 -18.49 12.63
CA ARG A 83 6.25 -18.02 11.44
C ARG A 83 7.12 -16.79 11.66
N LEU A 84 7.14 -16.19 12.86
CA LEU A 84 7.93 -14.98 13.12
C LEU A 84 9.41 -15.09 12.73
N HIS A 85 10.02 -16.24 12.98
CA HIS A 85 11.41 -16.51 12.58
C HIS A 85 11.64 -16.42 11.05
N LYS A 86 10.62 -16.77 10.24
CA LYS A 86 10.69 -16.68 8.78
C LYS A 86 10.66 -15.22 8.33
N TYR A 87 9.82 -14.39 8.95
CA TYR A 87 9.75 -12.96 8.64
C TYR A 87 11.05 -12.25 8.99
N PHE A 88 11.66 -12.57 10.13
CA PHE A 88 12.97 -12.05 10.50
C PHE A 88 14.06 -12.43 9.49
N LYS A 89 14.11 -13.70 9.06
CA LYS A 89 15.09 -14.14 8.06
C LYS A 89 14.87 -13.44 6.72
N ALA A 90 13.63 -13.35 6.27
CA ALA A 90 13.27 -12.69 5.02
C ALA A 90 13.68 -11.21 5.02
N ASP A 91 13.38 -10.48 6.09
CA ASP A 91 13.74 -9.07 6.25
C ASP A 91 15.26 -8.86 6.15
N ARG A 92 16.05 -9.69 6.85
CA ARG A 92 17.52 -9.63 6.77
C ARG A 92 18.06 -9.91 5.38
N THR A 93 17.51 -10.91 4.69
CA THR A 93 17.92 -11.23 3.32
C THR A 93 17.57 -10.08 2.39
N SER A 94 16.31 -9.62 2.38
CA SER A 94 15.86 -8.50 1.54
C SER A 94 16.68 -7.24 1.76
N PHE A 95 16.99 -6.91 3.02
CA PHE A 95 17.82 -5.74 3.32
C PHE A 95 19.26 -5.93 2.88
N SER A 96 19.85 -7.11 3.09
CA SER A 96 21.20 -7.42 2.61
C SER A 96 21.31 -7.32 1.08
N ASP A 97 20.31 -7.85 0.37
CA ASP A 97 20.25 -7.82 -1.09
C ASP A 97 20.09 -6.38 -1.59
N PHE A 98 19.23 -5.59 -0.94
CA PHE A 98 19.09 -4.15 -1.19
C PHE A 98 20.42 -3.40 -1.07
N ILE A 99 21.15 -3.60 0.03
CA ILE A 99 22.47 -2.95 0.25
C ILE A 99 23.47 -3.38 -0.84
N THR A 100 23.48 -4.66 -1.18
CA THR A 100 24.42 -5.21 -2.15
C THR A 100 24.15 -4.68 -3.55
N LEU A 101 22.89 -4.72 -4.00
CA LEU A 101 22.50 -4.35 -5.36
C LEU A 101 22.51 -2.84 -5.57
N LEU A 102 22.04 -2.05 -4.61
CA LEU A 102 21.84 -0.61 -4.84
C LEU A 102 22.97 0.26 -4.30
N LEU A 103 23.63 -0.14 -3.21
CA LEU A 103 24.65 0.71 -2.58
C LEU A 103 26.08 0.26 -2.85
N ARG A 104 26.28 -1.01 -3.22
CA ARG A 104 27.61 -1.60 -3.39
C ARG A 104 27.87 -2.15 -4.79
N SER A 105 26.90 -2.10 -5.69
CA SER A 105 27.09 -2.53 -7.08
C SER A 105 28.04 -1.57 -7.80
N PRO A 106 29.21 -2.03 -8.28
CA PRO A 106 30.14 -1.18 -9.02
C PRO A 106 29.68 -0.87 -10.45
N GLN A 107 28.67 -1.58 -10.97
CA GLN A 107 28.17 -1.40 -12.35
C GLN A 107 26.96 -0.46 -12.46
N SER A 108 26.36 -0.07 -11.34
CA SER A 108 25.24 0.86 -11.29
C SER A 108 25.42 1.79 -10.08
N PRO A 109 26.01 2.98 -10.26
CA PRO A 109 26.11 3.93 -9.16
C PRO A 109 24.69 4.22 -8.63
N PRO A 110 24.50 4.35 -7.31
CA PRO A 110 23.19 4.63 -6.72
C PRO A 110 22.65 5.94 -7.31
N VAL A 111 21.57 5.84 -8.08
CA VAL A 111 20.82 6.99 -8.59
C VAL A 111 19.76 7.33 -7.57
N THR A 112 19.75 8.58 -7.09
CA THR A 112 18.75 9.05 -6.13
C THR A 112 17.37 9.14 -6.78
N CYS A 113 16.30 9.05 -5.99
CA CYS A 113 14.95 9.25 -6.51
C CYS A 113 14.77 10.64 -7.15
N LEU A 114 15.50 11.65 -6.68
CA LEU A 114 15.55 12.99 -7.27
C LEU A 114 16.14 12.97 -8.69
N GLU A 115 17.22 12.23 -8.91
CA GLU A 115 17.85 12.09 -10.23
C GLU A 115 16.98 11.27 -11.21
N LEU A 116 16.25 10.26 -10.72
CA LEU A 116 15.26 9.52 -11.51
C LEU A 116 14.10 10.41 -11.98
N CYS A 117 13.54 11.22 -11.07
CA CYS A 117 12.47 12.15 -11.41
C CYS A 117 12.93 13.18 -12.45
N ASN A 118 14.15 13.69 -12.32
CA ASN A 118 14.69 14.69 -13.25
C ASN A 118 15.08 14.11 -14.62
N SER A 119 15.40 12.81 -14.71
CA SER A 119 15.74 12.15 -15.99
C SER A 119 14.52 11.82 -16.86
N THR A 120 13.30 11.85 -16.30
CA THR A 120 12.06 11.59 -17.07
C THR A 120 11.54 12.81 -17.85
N ALA A 121 12.25 13.94 -17.84
CA ALA A 121 11.88 15.15 -18.57
C ALA A 121 12.15 15.09 -20.10
N SER A 122 12.48 13.91 -20.66
CA SER A 122 12.76 13.74 -22.09
C SER A 122 12.02 12.54 -22.72
N TRP A 123 10.72 12.42 -22.46
CA TRP A 123 9.81 11.64 -23.31
C TRP A 123 8.80 12.57 -23.97
#